data_AF-U9SXM4-F1
#
_entry.id   AF-U9SXM4-F1
#
_cell.length_a   1.000
_cell.length_b   1.000
_cell.length_c   1.000
_cell.angle_alpha   90.00
_cell.angle_beta   90.00
_cell.angle_gamma   90.00
#
_symmetry.space_group_name_H-M   'P 1'
#
loop_
_entity.id
_entity.type
_entity.pdbx_description
1 polymer ?
#
loop_
_entity_poly.entity_id
_entity_poly.type
_entity_poly.pdbx_seq_one_letter_code
_entity_poly.pdbx_strand_id
1 'polypeptide(L)' 'MGPYNKFMKSELVKVKEEHPTILHKDAFVMVAKRWKDAPENPKNQPKSDDKK' A
#
# COMPACT_ATOMS: atom_id res chain seq x y z
N MET A 1 -2.09 1.89 15.03
CA MET A 1 -2.36 1.78 13.57
C MET A 1 -1.23 1.01 12.92
N GLY A 2 -1.52 -0.15 12.29
CA GLY A 2 -0.50 -0.99 11.62
C GLY A 2 0.08 -0.35 10.36
N PRO A 3 1.15 -0.94 9.78
CA PRO A 3 1.88 -0.38 8.64
C PRO A 3 0.99 -0.23 7.40
N TYR A 4 0.04 -1.14 7.19
CA TYR A 4 -0.98 -1.05 6.14
C TYR A 4 -1.81 0.24 6.21
N ASN A 5 -2.35 0.58 7.39
CA ASN A 5 -3.19 1.78 7.52
C ASN A 5 -2.40 3.08 7.35
N LYS A 6 -1.11 3.08 7.73
CA LYS A 6 -0.21 4.23 7.52
C LYS A 6 0.08 4.40 6.03
N PHE A 7 0.50 3.32 5.36
CA PHE A 7 0.77 3.33 3.92
C PHE A 7 -0.46 3.73 3.12
N MET A 8 -1.61 3.12 3.42
CA MET A 8 -2.88 3.42 2.75
C MET A 8 -3.24 4.89 2.84
N LYS A 9 -3.14 5.52 4.01
CA LYS A 9 -3.44 6.95 4.16
C LYS A 9 -2.45 7.84 3.40
N SER A 10 -1.15 7.57 3.54
CA SER A 10 -0.12 8.38 2.90
C SER A 10 -0.17 8.30 1.37
N GLU A 11 -0.26 7.09 0.82
CA GLU A 11 -0.34 6.90 -0.63
C GLU A 11 -1.68 7.33 -1.22
N LEU A 12 -2.80 7.18 -0.49
CA LEU A 12 -4.10 7.64 -0.99
C LEU A 12 -4.20 9.15 -1.10
N VAL A 13 -3.50 9.91 -0.25
CA VAL A 13 -3.36 11.37 -0.42
C VAL A 13 -2.57 11.66 -1.69
N LYS A 14 -1.40 11.05 -1.88
CA LYS A 14 -0.59 11.24 -3.09
C LYS A 14 -1.35 10.91 -4.38
N VAL A 15 -2.04 9.77 -4.43
CA VAL A 15 -2.82 9.37 -5.62
C VAL A 15 -3.94 10.38 -5.91
N LYS A 16 -4.57 10.94 -4.87
CA LYS A 16 -5.57 12.01 -5.05
C LYS A 16 -4.96 13.34 -5.46
N GLU A 17 -3.73 13.64 -5.05
CA GLU A 17 -3.01 14.85 -5.49
C GLU A 17 -2.51 14.71 -6.94
N GLU A 18 -1.98 13.55 -7.32
CA GLU A 18 -1.60 13.22 -8.70
C GLU A 18 -2.83 13.16 -9.63
N HIS A 19 -3.94 12.60 -9.13
CA HIS A 19 -5.18 12.42 -9.88
C HIS A 19 -6.38 12.96 -9.09
N PRO A 20 -6.62 14.28 -9.05
CA PRO A 20 -7.72 14.87 -8.27
C PRO A 20 -9.12 14.48 -8.78
N THR A 21 -9.22 14.04 -10.04
CA THR A 21 -10.46 13.54 -10.66
C THR A 21 -10.67 12.04 -10.45
N ILE A 22 -9.75 11.32 -9.82
CA ILE A 22 -9.91 9.89 -9.57
C ILE A 22 -11.01 9.65 -8.54
N LEU A 23 -11.83 8.62 -8.77
CA LEU A 23 -12.78 8.16 -7.79
C LEU A 23 -12.03 7.59 -6.57
N HIS A 24 -12.54 7.85 -5.36
CA HIS A 24 -11.94 7.35 -4.13
C HIS A 24 -11.73 5.81 -4.16
N LYS A 25 -12.66 5.07 -4.77
CA LYS A 25 -12.55 3.62 -4.97
C LYS A 25 -11.35 3.26 -5.86
N ASP A 26 -11.17 3.93 -6.99
CA ASP A 26 -10.05 3.70 -7.90
C ASP A 26 -8.71 4.07 -7.27
N ALA A 27 -8.63 5.22 -6.58
CA ALA A 27 -7.45 5.57 -5.79
C ALA A 27 -7.13 4.48 -4.76
N PHE A 28 -8.13 4.00 -4.03
CA PHE A 28 -7.93 2.96 -3.03
C PHE A 28 -7.44 1.65 -3.67
N VAL A 29 -7.96 1.25 -4.83
CA VAL A 29 -7.50 0.07 -5.56
C VAL A 29 -6.06 0.25 -6.06
N MET A 30 -5.69 1.41 -6.59
CA MET A 30 -4.29 1.71 -6.97
C MET A 30 -3.36 1.61 -5.77
N VAL A 31 -3.71 2.21 -4.64
CA VAL A 31 -2.90 2.17 -3.43
C VAL A 31 -2.81 0.74 -2.87
N ALA A 32 -3.90 -0.02 -2.90
CA ALA A 32 -3.91 -1.42 -2.50
C ALA A 32 -2.97 -2.27 -3.37
N LYS A 33 -2.92 -2.02 -4.69
CA LYS A 33 -1.96 -2.63 -5.61
C LYS A 33 -0.53 -2.22 -5.26
N ARG A 34 -0.26 -0.92 -5.09
CA ARG A 34 1.07 -0.43 -4.65
C ARG A 34 1.50 -1.04 -3.31
N TRP A 35 0.59 -1.23 -2.36
CA TRP A 35 0.87 -1.89 -1.07
C TRP A 35 1.25 -3.36 -1.25
N LYS A 36 0.58 -4.07 -2.16
CA LYS A 36 0.91 -5.46 -2.46
C LYS A 36 2.36 -5.60 -2.91
N ASP A 37 2.92 -4.60 -3.59
CA ASP A 37 4.32 -4.60 -4.07
C ASP A 37 5.27 -3.83 -3.13
N ALA A 38 4.76 -3.15 -2.10
CA ALA A 38 5.57 -2.33 -1.20
C ALA A 38 6.51 -3.18 -0.32
N PRO A 39 7.76 -2.75 -0.09
CA PRO A 39 8.70 -3.44 0.80
C PRO A 39 8.28 -3.35 2.28
N GLU A 40 7.49 -2.34 2.63
CA GLU A 40 6.89 -2.17 3.97
C GLU A 40 5.80 -3.20 4.27
N ASN A 41 5.29 -3.90 3.24
CA ASN A 41 4.33 -4.95 3.42
C ASN A 41 5.03 -6.18 4.02
N PRO A 42 4.68 -6.61 5.26
CA PRO A 42 5.29 -7.78 5.88
C PRO A 42 5.04 -9.08 5.11
N LYS A 43 4.14 -9.09 4.11
CA LYS A 43 3.97 -10.21 3.16
C LYS A 43 5.04 -10.25 2.06
N ASN A 44 5.66 -9.12 1.73
CA ASN A 44 6.71 -9.02 0.71
C ASN A 44 8.10 -9.15 1.29
N GLN A 45 8.24 -8.96 2.60
CA GLN A 45 9.45 -9.35 3.29
C GLN A 45 9.60 -10.86 3.10
N PRO A 46 10.72 -11.34 2.53
CA PRO A 46 10.98 -12.77 2.51
C PRO A 46 10.96 -13.17 3.98
N LYS A 47 9.95 -13.95 4.38
CA LYS A 47 10.07 -14.73 5.59
C LYS A 47 11.30 -15.57 5.36
N SER A 48 12.39 -15.25 6.04
CA SER A 48 13.43 -16.21 6.36
C SER A 48 12.73 -17.31 7.16
N ASP A 49 12.08 -18.22 6.45
CA ASP A 49 11.74 -19.55 6.91
C ASP A 49 13.06 -20.31 6.93
N ASP A 50 13.94 -19.94 7.86
CA ASP A 50 15.02 -20.84 8.29
C ASP A 50 14.38 -21.85 9.24
N LYS A 51 13.75 -22.83 8.61
CA LYS A 51 13.42 -24.09 9.23
C LYS A 51 14.69 -24.93 9.20
N LYS A 52 15.42 -25.02 10.32
CA LYS A 52 16.22 -26.20 10.66
C LYS A 52 16.40 -26.38 12.16
#